data_AF-A0A9D5V851-F1
#
_entry.id   AF-A0A9D5V851-F1
#
_cell.length_a   1.000
_cell.length_b   1.000
_cell.length_c   1.000
_cell.angle_alpha   90.00
_cell.angle_beta   90.00
_cell.angle_gamma   90.00
#
_symmetry.space_group_name_H-M   'P 1'
#
loop_
_entity.id
_entity.type
_entity.pdbx_description
1 polymer ?
#
loop_
_entity_poly.entity_id
_entity_poly.type
_entity_poly.pdbx_seq_one_letter_code
_entity_poly.pdbx_strand_id
1 'polypeptide(L)'
;MLIFIISTLVFVVAAIGVGRWVIVPRIKRQRILASYDVCPPWLLPELPKELDKVVKVGSRTRDNKSYAVNFYRLSCNCRRFRHSRSHYPPNDIHRLCRHLRQELDTSNVILRYDELTRRIIKDRVRDKFYRKMTLLGTEMAFGFHPESDFIRVFTRRRQANDPAEGPFTGIYDKFTFNADQDIWIHGESPPGAEAIVKTIYESVVRSTPNNERVKV
;
A
#
# COMPACT_ATOMS: atom_id res chain seq x y z
N MET A 1 -23.30 48.75 0.16
CA MET A 1 -23.52 47.49 -0.59
C MET A 1 -22.20 46.80 -0.95
N LEU A 2 -21.24 47.47 -1.59
CA LEU A 2 -19.96 46.87 -2.02
C LEU A 2 -19.15 46.21 -0.89
N ILE A 3 -19.05 46.86 0.28
CA ILE A 3 -18.31 46.34 1.46
C ILE A 3 -18.88 45.00 1.96
N PHE A 4 -20.21 44.86 1.99
CA PHE A 4 -20.87 43.61 2.39
C PHE A 4 -20.59 42.46 1.40
N ILE A 5 -20.56 42.76 0.11
CA ILE A 5 -20.25 41.77 -0.93
C ILE A 5 -18.80 41.28 -0.77
N ILE A 6 -17.85 42.19 -0.58
CA ILE A 6 -16.43 41.84 -0.40
C ILE A 6 -16.23 41.03 0.88
N SER A 7 -16.81 41.45 2.01
CA SER A 7 -16.73 40.72 3.28
C SER A 7 -17.28 39.30 3.17
N THR A 8 -18.43 39.14 2.50
CA THR A 8 -19.05 37.83 2.27
C THR A 8 -18.15 36.94 1.41
N LEU A 9 -17.58 37.49 0.33
CA LEU A 9 -16.66 36.75 -0.54
C LEU A 9 -15.41 36.29 0.21
N VAL A 10 -14.80 37.17 1.01
CA VAL A 10 -13.63 36.83 1.83
C VAL A 10 -13.97 35.70 2.81
N PHE A 11 -15.13 35.75 3.47
CA PHE A 11 -15.57 34.69 4.37
C PHE A 11 -15.78 33.35 3.63
N VAL A 12 -16.41 33.36 2.46
CA VAL A 12 -16.63 32.15 1.65
C VAL A 12 -15.29 31.55 1.22
N VAL A 13 -14.35 32.35 0.73
CA VAL A 13 -13.01 31.89 0.34
C VAL A 13 -12.25 31.32 1.53
N ALA A 14 -12.31 31.98 2.69
CA ALA A 14 -11.70 31.49 3.92
C ALA A 14 -12.30 30.16 4.37
N ALA A 15 -13.63 30.03 4.37
CA ALA A 15 -14.33 28.80 4.73
C ALA A 15 -13.98 27.62 3.80
N ILE A 16 -13.95 27.87 2.49
CA ILE A 16 -13.51 26.88 1.48
C ILE A 16 -12.04 26.50 1.74
N GLY A 17 -11.19 27.48 2.05
CA GLY A 17 -9.80 27.27 2.44
C GLY A 17 -9.67 26.34 3.64
N VAL A 18 -10.31 26.67 4.77
CA VAL A 18 -10.28 25.86 5.99
C VAL A 18 -10.81 24.45 5.73
N GLY A 19 -11.93 24.32 5.03
CA GLY A 19 -12.51 23.03 4.68
C GLY A 19 -11.53 22.16 3.89
N ARG A 20 -10.91 22.72 2.85
CA ARG A 20 -10.03 21.97 1.95
C ARG A 20 -8.66 21.65 2.55
N TRP A 21 -8.09 22.57 3.34
CA TRP A 21 -6.71 22.46 3.83
C TRP A 21 -6.59 21.88 5.24
N VAL A 22 -7.66 21.93 6.04
CA VAL A 22 -7.64 21.45 7.44
C VAL A 22 -8.62 20.29 7.64
N ILE A 23 -9.89 20.49 7.31
CA ILE A 23 -10.96 19.51 7.62
C ILE A 23 -10.80 18.24 6.79
N VAL A 24 -10.66 18.36 5.46
CA VAL A 24 -10.54 17.19 4.57
C VAL A 24 -9.33 16.31 4.91
N PRO A 25 -8.11 16.83 5.11
CA PRO A 25 -6.97 16.04 5.57
C PRO A 25 -7.21 15.33 6.90
N ARG A 26 -7.86 15.99 7.87
CA ARG A 26 -8.16 15.42 9.18
C ARG A 26 -9.14 14.25 9.06
N ILE A 27 -10.23 14.41 8.30
CA ILE A 27 -11.20 13.35 8.03
C ILE A 27 -10.52 12.17 7.32
N LYS A 28 -9.67 12.42 6.32
CA LYS A 28 -8.91 11.37 5.63
C LYS A 28 -8.01 10.59 6.58
N ARG A 29 -7.26 11.29 7.44
CA ARG A 29 -6.42 10.66 8.46
C ARG A 29 -7.25 9.83 9.42
N GLN A 30 -8.37 10.34 9.91
CA GLN A 30 -9.28 9.60 10.80
C GLN A 30 -9.84 8.34 10.13
N ARG A 31 -10.24 8.41 8.86
CA ARG A 31 -10.70 7.22 8.10
C ARG A 31 -9.61 6.18 7.92
N ILE A 32 -8.36 6.60 7.71
CA ILE A 32 -7.22 5.67 7.64
C ILE A 32 -6.99 5.01 9.00
N LEU A 33 -6.98 5.80 10.09
CA LEU A 33 -6.78 5.27 11.43
C LEU A 33 -7.90 4.31 11.85
N ALA A 34 -9.17 4.64 11.59
CA ALA A 34 -10.31 3.76 11.84
C ALA A 34 -10.25 2.46 11.01
N SER A 35 -9.59 2.49 9.85
CA SER A 35 -9.42 1.28 9.04
C SER A 35 -8.41 0.28 9.63
N TYR A 36 -7.58 0.72 10.61
CA TYR A 36 -6.61 -0.15 11.28
C TYR A 36 -7.22 -1.09 12.30
N ASP A 37 -8.43 -0.82 12.77
CA ASP A 37 -9.19 -1.76 13.61
C ASP A 37 -9.55 -3.04 12.83
N VAL A 38 -9.67 -2.93 11.49
CA VAL A 38 -9.98 -4.06 10.61
C VAL A 38 -8.72 -4.74 10.08
N CYS A 39 -7.72 -3.96 9.70
CA CYS A 39 -6.46 -4.47 9.18
C CYS A 39 -5.29 -3.59 9.65
N PRO A 40 -4.46 -4.09 10.58
CA PRO A 40 -3.32 -3.35 11.09
C PRO A 40 -2.39 -2.86 9.96
N PRO A 41 -1.72 -1.71 10.14
CA PRO A 41 -0.82 -1.18 9.13
C PRO A 41 0.37 -2.12 8.90
N TRP A 42 0.82 -2.21 7.64
CA TRP A 42 2.10 -2.84 7.32
C TRP A 42 3.23 -1.85 7.60
N LEU A 43 3.82 -1.97 8.79
CA LEU A 43 4.93 -1.14 9.23
C LEU A 43 6.26 -1.67 8.69
N LEU A 44 7.00 -0.80 8.03
CA LEU A 44 8.37 -1.06 7.59
C LEU A 44 9.33 -0.92 8.78
N PRO A 45 10.41 -1.71 8.83
CA PRO A 45 11.46 -1.50 9.81
C PRO A 45 12.06 -0.11 9.65
N GLU A 46 12.44 0.50 10.78
CA GLU A 46 13.10 1.80 10.77
C GLU A 46 14.46 1.69 10.07
N LEU A 47 14.74 2.63 9.18
CA LEU A 47 16.01 2.66 8.47
C LEU A 47 17.11 3.30 9.34
N PRO A 48 18.39 3.02 9.07
CA PRO A 48 19.49 3.65 9.78
C PRO A 48 19.47 5.19 9.68
N LYS A 49 19.86 5.88 10.76
CA LYS A 49 19.79 7.36 10.86
C LYS A 49 20.69 8.07 9.84
N GLU A 50 21.71 7.40 9.32
CA GLU A 50 22.59 7.91 8.26
C GLU A 50 21.82 8.15 6.94
N LEU A 51 20.61 7.58 6.82
CA LEU A 51 19.69 7.82 5.72
C LEU A 51 18.69 8.94 6.00
N ASP A 52 18.78 9.66 7.14
CA ASP A 52 18.00 10.88 7.43
C ASP A 52 18.58 12.10 6.69
N LYS A 53 18.62 12.01 5.36
CA LYS A 53 19.06 13.08 4.48
C LYS A 53 18.08 13.28 3.34
N VAL A 54 17.99 14.52 2.87
CA VAL A 54 17.16 14.86 1.72
C VAL A 54 17.94 14.57 0.44
N VAL A 55 17.42 13.66 -0.37
CA VAL A 55 17.94 13.32 -1.70
C VAL A 55 17.07 13.98 -2.77
N LYS A 56 17.70 14.60 -3.78
CA LYS A 56 16.99 15.16 -4.94
C LYS A 56 16.88 14.09 -6.02
N VAL A 57 15.64 13.77 -6.43
CA VAL A 57 15.33 12.76 -7.44
C VAL A 57 14.71 13.41 -8.66
N GLY A 58 15.27 13.17 -9.84
CA GLY A 58 14.72 13.67 -11.11
C GLY A 58 13.36 13.06 -11.45
N SER A 59 12.47 13.86 -12.03
CA SER A 59 11.20 13.39 -12.58
C SER A 59 11.42 12.68 -13.92
N ARG A 60 11.04 11.40 -14.03
CA ARG A 60 11.16 10.65 -15.31
C ARG A 60 10.23 11.13 -16.43
N THR A 61 9.21 11.93 -16.12
CA THR A 61 8.17 12.33 -17.10
C THR A 61 8.12 13.84 -17.34
N ARG A 62 8.97 14.63 -16.67
CA ARG A 62 8.98 16.08 -16.79
C ARG A 62 10.41 16.56 -16.63
N ASP A 63 10.95 17.10 -17.69
CA ASP A 63 12.31 17.66 -17.68
C ASP A 63 12.40 18.80 -16.66
N ASN A 64 13.58 18.95 -16.08
CA ASN A 64 13.89 19.99 -15.09
C ASN A 64 13.06 19.96 -13.80
N LYS A 65 12.23 18.94 -13.58
CA LYS A 65 11.50 18.77 -12.32
C LYS A 65 12.22 17.78 -11.42
N SER A 66 12.54 18.20 -10.20
CA SER A 66 13.09 17.33 -9.16
C SER A 66 12.14 17.22 -7.96
N TYR A 67 12.28 16.14 -7.21
CA TYR A 67 11.57 15.88 -5.97
C TYR A 67 12.56 15.67 -4.84
N ALA A 68 12.26 16.24 -3.67
CA ALA A 68 13.00 15.96 -2.44
C ALA A 68 12.39 14.70 -1.81
N VAL A 69 13.22 13.68 -1.56
CA VAL A 69 12.85 12.46 -0.83
C VAL A 69 13.75 12.30 0.38
N ASN A 70 13.24 11.67 1.44
CA ASN A 70 14.04 11.27 2.59
C ASN A 70 13.60 9.85 2.99
N PHE A 71 14.57 8.93 3.01
CA PHE A 71 14.31 7.51 3.22
C PHE A 71 13.97 7.20 4.68
N TYR A 72 14.76 7.71 5.63
CA TYR A 72 14.53 7.50 7.06
C TYR A 72 13.11 7.91 7.47
N ARG A 73 12.67 9.10 7.05
CA ARG A 73 11.34 9.64 7.35
C ARG A 73 10.25 9.14 6.41
N LEU A 74 10.57 8.29 5.43
CA LEU A 74 9.70 7.88 4.32
C LEU A 74 8.87 9.04 3.76
N SER A 75 9.54 10.15 3.42
CA SER A 75 8.86 11.39 3.03
C SER A 75 9.25 11.85 1.62
N CYS A 76 8.33 12.53 0.96
CA CYS A 76 8.54 13.08 -0.37
C CYS A 76 7.77 14.39 -0.57
N ASN A 77 8.35 15.37 -1.25
CA ASN A 77 7.64 16.61 -1.56
C ASN A 77 6.69 16.48 -2.77
N CYS A 78 6.44 15.29 -3.34
CA CYS A 78 5.57 15.16 -4.50
C CYS A 78 4.09 15.36 -4.15
N ARG A 79 3.28 15.76 -5.14
CA ARG A 79 1.83 15.99 -4.98
C ARG A 79 1.13 14.76 -4.35
N ARG A 80 1.39 13.56 -4.86
CA ARG A 80 0.78 12.33 -4.34
C ARG A 80 1.14 12.08 -2.87
N PHE A 81 2.35 12.43 -2.44
CA PHE A 81 2.71 12.31 -1.04
C PHE A 81 1.92 13.30 -0.18
N ARG A 82 1.98 14.59 -0.50
CA ARG A 82 1.34 15.66 0.28
C ARG A 82 -0.18 15.48 0.43
N HIS A 83 -0.87 15.00 -0.62
CA HIS A 83 -2.33 14.89 -0.64
C HIS A 83 -2.90 13.55 -0.18
N SER A 84 -2.09 12.49 -0.11
CA SER A 84 -2.59 11.17 0.29
C SER A 84 -1.64 10.37 1.14
N ARG A 85 -0.38 10.21 0.72
CA ARG A 85 0.54 9.31 1.43
C ARG A 85 1.01 9.84 2.78
N SER A 86 1.03 11.15 2.99
CA SER A 86 1.39 11.79 4.25
C SER A 86 0.40 11.54 5.39
N HIS A 87 -0.81 11.08 5.09
CA HIS A 87 -1.85 10.80 6.09
C HIS A 87 -1.68 9.44 6.77
N TYR A 88 -0.88 8.54 6.20
CA TYR A 88 -0.54 7.27 6.83
C TYR A 88 0.49 7.50 7.96
N PRO A 89 0.48 6.69 9.03
CA PRO A 89 1.45 6.75 10.11
C PRO A 89 2.88 6.67 9.59
N PRO A 90 3.86 7.20 10.34
CA PRO A 90 5.27 6.92 10.10
C PRO A 90 5.50 5.42 9.90
N ASN A 91 6.47 5.07 9.03
CA ASN A 91 6.84 3.69 8.70
C ASN A 91 5.78 2.85 7.96
N ASP A 92 4.56 3.31 7.76
CA ASP A 92 3.56 2.57 6.97
C ASP A 92 3.99 2.46 5.48
N ILE A 93 3.91 1.25 4.91
CA ILE A 93 4.27 0.96 3.51
C ILE A 93 3.53 1.85 2.49
N HIS A 94 2.30 2.29 2.80
CA HIS A 94 1.52 3.17 1.95
C HIS A 94 2.10 4.57 1.84
N ARG A 95 3.03 4.98 2.72
CA ARG A 95 3.77 6.25 2.56
C ARG A 95 4.64 6.27 1.30
N LEU A 96 5.00 5.10 0.76
CA LEU A 96 5.88 4.96 -0.38
C LEU A 96 5.24 5.43 -1.68
N CYS A 97 5.49 6.69 -2.04
CA CYS A 97 5.15 7.24 -3.34
C CYS A 97 6.02 6.63 -4.46
N ARG A 98 5.69 6.90 -5.73
CA ARG A 98 6.48 6.38 -6.87
C ARG A 98 7.97 6.76 -6.77
N HIS A 99 8.28 8.01 -6.42
CA HIS A 99 9.66 8.49 -6.34
C HIS A 99 10.44 7.79 -5.23
N LEU A 100 9.84 7.65 -4.04
CA LEU A 100 10.46 6.91 -2.94
C LEU A 100 10.79 5.47 -3.34
N ARG A 101 9.85 4.74 -3.95
CA ARG A 101 10.08 3.35 -4.37
C ARG A 101 11.16 3.22 -5.44
N GLN A 102 11.14 4.11 -6.42
CA GLN A 102 12.17 4.13 -7.47
C GLN A 102 13.55 4.41 -6.88
N GLU A 103 13.66 5.40 -6.00
CA GLU A 103 14.93 5.78 -5.40
C GLU A 103 15.43 4.73 -4.40
N LEU A 104 14.54 4.09 -3.64
CA LEU A 104 14.88 2.93 -2.80
C LEU A 104 15.50 1.78 -3.61
N ASP A 105 14.96 1.52 -4.80
CA ASP A 105 15.43 0.46 -5.70
C ASP A 105 16.77 0.85 -6.34
N THR A 106 16.88 2.05 -6.92
CA THR A 106 18.11 2.53 -7.57
C THR A 106 19.29 2.70 -6.61
N SER A 107 19.04 3.08 -5.35
CA SER A 107 20.08 3.23 -4.32
C SER A 107 20.38 1.94 -3.54
N ASN A 108 19.76 0.81 -3.90
CA ASN A 108 19.83 -0.46 -3.17
C ASN A 108 19.39 -0.40 -1.69
N VAL A 109 18.83 0.72 -1.22
CA VAL A 109 18.27 0.82 0.15
C VAL A 109 17.11 -0.14 0.33
N ILE A 110 16.41 -0.52 -0.75
CA ILE A 110 15.36 -1.55 -0.72
C ILE A 110 15.87 -2.90 -0.18
N LEU A 111 17.16 -3.20 -0.28
CA LEU A 111 17.75 -4.45 0.21
C LEU A 111 17.75 -4.56 1.75
N ARG A 112 17.48 -3.45 2.46
CA ARG A 112 17.31 -3.42 3.92
C ARG A 112 15.97 -4.03 4.39
N TYR A 113 15.03 -4.26 3.48
CA TYR A 113 13.75 -4.90 3.80
C TYR A 113 13.79 -6.40 3.49
N ASP A 114 12.94 -7.17 4.19
CA ASP A 114 12.76 -8.60 3.93
C ASP A 114 12.23 -8.87 2.51
N GLU A 115 12.40 -10.09 2.01
CA GLU A 115 12.09 -10.43 0.62
C GLU A 115 10.62 -10.19 0.23
N LEU A 116 9.69 -10.51 1.14
CA LEU A 116 8.26 -10.33 0.93
C LEU A 116 7.91 -8.84 0.82
N THR A 117 8.38 -8.04 1.78
CA THR A 117 8.22 -6.58 1.75
C THR A 117 8.82 -5.98 0.48
N ARG A 118 10.03 -6.41 0.08
CA ARG A 118 10.66 -5.96 -1.19
C ARG A 118 9.79 -6.26 -2.39
N ARG A 119 9.17 -7.46 -2.45
CA ARG A 119 8.29 -7.84 -3.56
C ARG A 119 7.05 -6.95 -3.64
N ILE A 120 6.42 -6.64 -2.50
CA ILE A 120 5.27 -5.72 -2.42
C ILE A 120 5.66 -4.31 -2.90
N ILE A 121 6.80 -3.78 -2.41
CA ILE A 121 7.30 -2.46 -2.82
C ILE A 121 7.53 -2.39 -4.34
N LYS A 122 8.13 -3.44 -4.92
CA LYS A 122 8.40 -3.54 -6.37
C LYS A 122 7.11 -3.63 -7.19
N ASP A 123 6.09 -4.37 -6.75
CA ASP A 123 4.78 -4.45 -7.46
C ASP A 123 3.97 -3.15 -7.43
N ARG A 124 4.38 -2.21 -6.58
CA ARG A 124 3.72 -0.94 -6.23
C ARG A 124 2.67 -1.18 -5.14
N VAL A 125 2.74 -0.33 -4.12
CA VAL A 125 1.79 -0.30 -3.00
C VAL A 125 0.45 0.28 -3.47
N ARG A 126 -0.42 -0.59 -3.98
CA ARG A 126 -1.70 -0.26 -4.62
C ARG A 126 -2.90 -0.53 -3.72
N ASP A 127 -2.81 -1.61 -2.96
CA ASP A 127 -3.89 -2.05 -2.10
C ASP A 127 -4.07 -1.09 -0.93
N LYS A 128 -5.25 -1.13 -0.33
CA LYS A 128 -5.55 -0.35 0.88
C LYS A 128 -5.05 -1.08 2.13
N PHE A 129 -5.04 -2.40 2.07
CA PHE A 129 -4.67 -3.27 3.16
C PHE A 129 -3.65 -4.31 2.68
N TYR A 130 -2.71 -4.62 3.56
CA TYR A 130 -1.76 -5.72 3.41
C TYR A 130 -1.76 -6.54 4.69
N ARG A 131 -2.11 -7.82 4.61
CA ARG A 131 -2.09 -8.73 5.76
C ARG A 131 -0.98 -9.75 5.58
N LYS A 132 -0.03 -9.79 6.53
CA LYS A 132 1.02 -10.82 6.59
C LYS A 132 0.48 -12.06 7.30
N MET A 133 0.84 -13.24 6.83
CA MET A 133 0.54 -14.51 7.51
C MET A 133 1.52 -15.60 7.09
N THR A 134 1.46 -16.73 7.79
CA THR A 134 2.19 -17.95 7.44
C THR A 134 1.19 -19.04 7.10
N LEU A 135 1.32 -19.62 5.92
CA LEU A 135 0.48 -20.72 5.46
C LEU A 135 1.38 -21.76 4.80
N LEU A 136 1.15 -23.04 5.10
CA LEU A 136 2.01 -24.14 4.61
C LEU A 136 3.51 -23.91 4.94
N GLY A 137 3.78 -23.40 6.14
CA GLY A 137 5.14 -23.06 6.59
C GLY A 137 5.82 -21.92 5.84
N THR A 138 5.13 -21.24 4.92
CA THR A 138 5.67 -20.16 4.10
C THR A 138 5.03 -18.83 4.48
N GLU A 139 5.85 -17.81 4.76
CA GLU A 139 5.36 -16.45 4.94
C GLU A 139 4.77 -15.91 3.63
N MET A 140 3.65 -15.21 3.72
CA MET A 140 2.99 -14.60 2.57
C MET A 140 2.25 -13.33 2.99
N ALA A 141 1.79 -12.57 1.99
CA ALA A 141 0.94 -11.42 2.22
C ALA A 141 -0.25 -11.36 1.25
N PHE A 142 -1.38 -10.91 1.76
CA PHE A 142 -2.55 -10.55 0.96
C PHE A 142 -2.71 -9.04 0.88
N GLY A 143 -2.60 -8.49 -0.33
CA GLY A 143 -2.98 -7.12 -0.65
C GLY A 143 -4.41 -7.08 -1.17
N PHE A 144 -5.27 -6.25 -0.57
CA PHE A 144 -6.67 -6.12 -1.00
C PHE A 144 -7.24 -4.71 -0.78
N HIS A 145 -8.34 -4.43 -1.48
CA HIS A 145 -9.15 -3.22 -1.31
C HIS A 145 -10.61 -3.61 -1.04
N PRO A 146 -11.31 -3.04 -0.04
CA PRO A 146 -12.70 -3.38 0.29
C PRO A 146 -13.76 -3.16 -0.81
N GLU A 147 -13.36 -2.55 -1.93
CA GLU A 147 -14.23 -2.18 -3.05
C GLU A 147 -13.78 -2.90 -4.32
N SER A 148 -12.96 -3.94 -4.18
CA SER A 148 -12.41 -4.69 -5.29
C SER A 148 -12.35 -6.16 -4.94
N ASP A 149 -12.84 -7.00 -5.83
CA ASP A 149 -12.81 -8.46 -5.69
C ASP A 149 -11.42 -9.04 -6.02
N PHE A 150 -10.48 -8.19 -6.45
CA PHE A 150 -9.12 -8.60 -6.74
C PHE A 150 -8.25 -8.61 -5.49
N ILE A 151 -7.70 -9.79 -5.20
CA ILE A 151 -6.80 -10.02 -4.08
C ILE A 151 -5.43 -10.37 -4.63
N ARG A 152 -4.43 -9.58 -4.24
CA ARG A 152 -3.03 -9.82 -4.60
C ARG A 152 -2.41 -10.73 -3.55
N VAL A 153 -1.91 -11.87 -3.98
CA VAL A 153 -1.21 -12.82 -3.13
C VAL A 153 0.28 -12.72 -3.42
N PHE A 154 1.06 -12.40 -2.39
CA PHE A 154 2.51 -12.38 -2.45
C PHE A 154 3.05 -13.59 -1.69
N THR A 155 3.54 -14.59 -2.41
CA THR A 155 4.04 -15.85 -1.84
C THR A 155 5.23 -16.37 -2.66
N ARG A 156 5.96 -17.34 -2.13
CA ARG A 156 7.08 -17.97 -2.83
C ARG A 156 6.59 -18.89 -3.95
N ARG A 157 7.32 -18.91 -5.07
CA ARG A 157 7.19 -19.95 -6.09
C ARG A 157 7.75 -21.27 -5.59
N ARG A 158 7.25 -22.38 -6.13
CA ARG A 158 7.80 -23.71 -5.89
C ARG A 158 9.11 -23.89 -6.67
N GLN A 159 10.14 -24.44 -6.02
CA GLN A 159 11.36 -24.95 -6.65
C GLN A 159 11.31 -26.47 -6.83
N ALA A 160 12.20 -27.02 -7.66
CA ALA A 160 12.21 -28.45 -8.00
C ALA A 160 12.35 -29.37 -6.77
N ASN A 161 13.08 -28.91 -5.74
CA ASN A 161 13.34 -29.68 -4.52
C ASN A 161 12.34 -29.36 -3.39
N ASP A 162 11.34 -28.52 -3.64
CA ASP A 162 10.34 -28.17 -2.62
C ASP A 162 9.35 -29.33 -2.41
N PRO A 163 8.98 -29.62 -1.15
CA PRO A 163 7.90 -30.55 -0.84
C PRO A 163 6.58 -30.09 -1.48
N ALA A 164 5.69 -31.05 -1.78
CA ALA A 164 4.41 -30.75 -2.44
C ALA A 164 3.51 -29.82 -1.60
N GLU A 165 3.57 -29.97 -0.28
CA GLU A 165 2.73 -29.24 0.68
C GLU A 165 3.44 -28.02 1.31
N GLY A 166 4.65 -27.68 0.85
CA GLY A 166 5.47 -26.62 1.43
C GLY A 166 6.30 -27.07 2.64
N PRO A 167 7.18 -26.19 3.19
CA PRO A 167 7.37 -24.81 2.77
C PRO A 167 8.03 -24.69 1.39
N PHE A 168 7.68 -23.63 0.67
CA PHE A 168 8.23 -23.35 -0.66
C PHE A 168 9.42 -22.39 -0.51
N THR A 169 10.54 -22.63 -1.18
CA THR A 169 11.77 -21.82 -1.01
C THR A 169 12.09 -20.93 -2.21
N GLY A 170 11.30 -20.96 -3.28
CA GLY A 170 11.52 -20.12 -4.44
C GLY A 170 11.36 -18.62 -4.17
N ILE A 171 11.60 -17.82 -5.21
CA ILE A 171 11.48 -16.36 -5.12
C ILE A 171 10.03 -15.96 -4.83
N TYR A 172 9.85 -14.87 -4.09
CA TYR A 172 8.53 -14.26 -3.92
C TYR A 172 8.02 -13.73 -5.26
N ASP A 173 6.79 -14.11 -5.60
CA ASP A 173 6.06 -13.58 -6.74
C ASP A 173 4.68 -13.06 -6.32
N LYS A 174 4.01 -12.41 -7.27
CA LYS A 174 2.65 -11.93 -7.12
C LYS A 174 1.72 -12.77 -7.98
N PHE A 175 0.68 -13.25 -7.34
CA PHE A 175 -0.49 -13.86 -7.95
C PHE A 175 -1.69 -12.94 -7.72
N THR A 176 -2.67 -12.96 -8.61
CA THR A 176 -3.90 -12.16 -8.45
C THR A 176 -5.08 -13.10 -8.55
N PHE A 177 -5.90 -13.11 -7.52
CA PHE A 177 -7.11 -13.91 -7.44
C PHE A 177 -8.32 -12.99 -7.55
N ASN A 178 -9.31 -13.36 -8.37
CA ASN A 178 -10.61 -12.71 -8.39
C ASN A 178 -11.56 -13.50 -7.49
N ALA A 179 -11.94 -12.94 -6.35
CA ALA A 179 -12.79 -13.58 -5.36
C ALA A 179 -14.27 -13.69 -5.80
N ASP A 180 -14.72 -12.86 -6.74
CA ASP A 180 -16.07 -12.91 -7.30
C ASP A 180 -16.22 -14.07 -8.29
N GLN A 181 -15.21 -14.25 -9.15
CA GLN A 181 -15.21 -15.28 -10.19
C GLN A 181 -14.57 -16.61 -9.74
N ASP A 182 -13.94 -16.64 -8.56
CA ASP A 182 -13.14 -17.77 -8.05
C ASP A 182 -12.05 -18.24 -9.04
N ILE A 183 -11.30 -17.29 -9.61
CA ILE A 183 -10.24 -17.56 -10.59
C ILE A 183 -8.92 -16.87 -10.29
N TRP A 184 -7.81 -17.53 -10.65
CA TRP A 184 -6.50 -16.90 -10.75
C TRP A 184 -6.36 -16.17 -12.08
N ILE A 185 -5.89 -14.92 -12.03
CA ILE A 185 -5.70 -14.07 -13.20
C ILE A 185 -4.23 -14.07 -13.60
N HIS A 186 -3.98 -14.04 -14.91
CA HIS A 186 -2.67 -13.91 -15.54
C HIS A 186 -1.76 -15.15 -15.47
N GLY A 187 -2.35 -16.35 -15.42
CA GLY A 187 -1.63 -17.61 -15.66
C GLY A 187 -1.72 -18.58 -14.49
N GLU A 188 -0.56 -19.14 -14.12
CA GLU A 188 -0.43 -20.21 -13.12
C GLU A 188 -0.82 -19.75 -11.71
N SER A 189 -1.56 -20.58 -10.98
CA SER A 189 -1.89 -20.37 -9.57
C SER A 189 -0.64 -20.53 -8.68
N PRO A 190 -0.58 -19.89 -7.50
CA PRO A 190 0.51 -20.12 -6.56
C PRO A 190 0.52 -21.58 -6.06
N PRO A 191 1.66 -22.06 -5.57
CA PRO A 191 1.70 -23.34 -4.87
C PRO A 191 0.84 -23.27 -3.59
N GLY A 192 0.07 -24.32 -3.31
CA GLY A 192 -0.92 -24.33 -2.23
C GLY A 192 -2.17 -23.49 -2.50
N ALA A 193 -2.53 -23.27 -3.77
CA ALA A 193 -3.65 -22.42 -4.19
C ALA A 193 -4.96 -22.70 -3.43
N GLU A 194 -5.34 -23.96 -3.25
CA GLU A 194 -6.58 -24.33 -2.55
C GLU A 194 -6.60 -23.82 -1.10
N ALA A 195 -5.52 -24.06 -0.35
CA ALA A 195 -5.38 -23.57 1.02
C ALA A 195 -5.37 -22.04 1.07
N ILE A 196 -4.74 -21.39 0.09
CA ILE A 196 -4.72 -19.92 -0.03
C ILE A 196 -6.13 -19.38 -0.27
N VAL A 197 -6.88 -19.94 -1.22
CA VAL A 197 -8.26 -19.51 -1.54
C VAL A 197 -9.17 -19.67 -0.33
N LYS A 198 -9.11 -20.82 0.35
CA LYS A 198 -9.84 -21.03 1.61
C LYS A 198 -9.52 -19.94 2.64
N THR A 199 -8.23 -19.65 2.84
CA THR A 199 -7.76 -18.63 3.79
C THR A 199 -8.20 -17.23 3.38
N ILE A 200 -8.26 -16.93 2.08
CA ILE A 200 -8.77 -15.66 1.55
C ILE A 200 -10.23 -15.46 1.96
N TYR A 201 -11.08 -16.46 1.78
CA TYR A 201 -12.50 -16.34 2.14
C TYR A 201 -12.70 -16.20 3.65
N GLU A 202 -11.96 -16.98 4.44
CA GLU A 202 -12.04 -16.94 5.90
C GLU A 202 -11.53 -15.63 6.50
N SER A 203 -10.40 -15.11 5.98
CA SER A 203 -9.69 -14.01 6.61
C SER A 203 -9.96 -12.65 5.96
N VAL A 204 -10.12 -12.58 4.64
CA VAL A 204 -10.25 -11.31 3.91
C VAL A 204 -11.73 -11.00 3.66
N VAL A 205 -12.43 -11.92 3.01
CA VAL A 205 -13.79 -11.70 2.52
C VAL A 205 -14.78 -11.54 3.69
N ARG A 206 -14.75 -12.45 4.67
CA ARG A 206 -15.61 -12.37 5.87
C ARG A 206 -15.33 -11.17 6.76
N SER A 207 -14.10 -10.64 6.74
CA SER A 207 -13.73 -9.48 7.57
C SER A 207 -14.16 -8.13 7.00
N THR A 208 -14.71 -8.10 5.78
CA THR A 208 -15.08 -6.85 5.11
C THR A 208 -16.54 -6.51 5.42
N PRO A 209 -16.84 -5.45 6.20
CA PRO A 209 -18.17 -5.17 6.74
C PRO A 209 -19.26 -4.84 5.70
N ASN A 210 -18.90 -4.67 4.42
CA ASN A 210 -19.85 -4.34 3.35
C ASN A 210 -20.21 -5.52 2.44
N ASN A 211 -19.86 -6.75 2.83
CA ASN A 211 -19.94 -7.90 1.92
C ASN A 211 -21.33 -8.53 1.77
N GLU A 212 -22.41 -7.83 2.12
CA GLU A 212 -23.79 -8.23 1.78
C GLU A 212 -24.07 -8.23 0.26
N ARG A 213 -23.09 -7.83 -0.57
CA ARG A 213 -23.19 -7.85 -2.03
C ARG A 213 -22.75 -9.15 -2.69
N VAL A 214 -22.08 -10.06 -1.98
CA VAL A 214 -21.75 -11.39 -2.52
C VAL A 214 -22.93 -12.32 -2.22
N LYS A 215 -23.97 -12.22 -3.06
CA LYS A 215 -25.06 -13.20 -3.08
C LYS A 215 -24.56 -14.43 -3.83
N VAL A 216 -24.38 -15.53 -3.10
CA VAL A 216 -24.26 -16.89 -3.63
C VAL A 216 -25.56 -17.28 -4.32
#